data_AF-A0A1Q6E4H4-F1
#
_entry.id   AF-A0A1Q6E4H4-F1
#
_cell.length_a   1.000
_cell.length_b   1.000
_cell.length_c   1.000
_cell.angle_alpha   90.00
_cell.angle_beta   90.00
_cell.angle_gamma   90.00
#
_symmetry.space_group_name_H-M   'P 1'
#
loop_
_entity.id
_entity.type
_entity.pdbx_description
1 polymer ?
#
loop_
_entity_poly.entity_id
_entity_poly.type
_entity_poly.pdbx_seq_one_letter_code
_entity_poly.pdbx_strand_id
1 'polypeptide(L)'
;MQVDFDSIQPETIEHFKGGEGSVTTQAYVDGNNRIMRATVHPHSSIGWHQHSGNSEIVYVMSGVGKVDEEDLVVFAVVPQHGSL
;
A
#
# COMPACT_ATOMS: atom_id res chain seq x y z
N MET A 1 0.11 -19.62 11.75
CA MET A 1 -0.80 -18.46 11.73
C MET A 1 -1.37 -18.35 10.32
N GLN A 2 -2.68 -18.14 10.20
CA GLN A 2 -3.35 -17.91 8.91
C GLN A 2 -4.10 -16.58 9.04
N VAL A 3 -3.88 -15.65 8.11
CA VAL A 3 -4.62 -14.38 8.04
C VAL A 3 -5.61 -14.50 6.90
N ASP A 4 -6.90 -14.54 7.23
CA ASP A 4 -7.98 -14.45 6.26
C ASP A 4 -8.31 -12.98 6.02
N PHE A 5 -7.69 -12.38 5.01
CA PHE A 5 -7.92 -10.97 4.68
C PHE A 5 -9.36 -10.70 4.21
N ASP A 6 -10.07 -11.68 3.67
CA ASP A 6 -11.43 -11.47 3.17
C ASP A 6 -12.44 -11.33 4.32
N SER A 7 -12.07 -11.83 5.51
CA SER A 7 -12.80 -11.60 6.76
C SER A 7 -12.55 -10.23 7.40
N ILE A 8 -11.54 -9.47 6.93
CA ILE A 8 -11.19 -8.15 7.45
C ILE A 8 -11.89 -7.08 6.61
N GLN A 9 -12.70 -6.24 7.25
CA GLN A 9 -13.37 -5.12 6.58
C GLN A 9 -12.32 -4.16 5.97
N PRO A 10 -12.39 -3.89 4.65
CA PRO A 10 -11.51 -2.91 4.03
C PRO A 10 -11.78 -1.49 4.56
N GLU A 11 -10.71 -0.75 4.80
CA GLU A 11 -10.74 0.67 5.14
C GLU A 11 -10.01 1.47 4.05
N THR A 12 -10.66 2.50 3.52
CA THR A 12 -10.04 3.45 2.58
C THR A 12 -9.54 4.66 3.35
N ILE A 13 -8.26 4.97 3.17
CA ILE A 13 -7.57 6.05 3.86
C ILE A 13 -7.12 7.06 2.81
N GLU A 14 -7.60 8.30 2.93
CA GLU A 14 -7.14 9.43 2.13
C GLU A 14 -5.77 9.91 2.62
N HIS A 15 -4.91 10.32 1.69
CA HIS A 15 -3.59 10.88 1.98
C HIS A 15 -2.74 9.98 2.89
N PHE A 16 -2.73 8.67 2.59
CA PHE A 16 -2.04 7.70 3.44
C PHE A 16 -0.55 8.05 3.58
N LYS A 17 -0.10 8.25 4.82
CA LYS A 17 1.25 8.74 5.17
C LYS A 17 1.62 10.09 4.52
N GLY A 18 0.63 10.93 4.18
CA GLY A 18 0.84 12.21 3.51
C GLY A 18 1.00 12.10 1.99
N GLY A 19 0.69 10.93 1.40
CA GLY A 19 0.66 10.75 -0.04
C GLY A 19 -0.55 11.39 -0.73
N GLU A 20 -0.66 11.15 -2.03
CA GLU A 20 -1.77 11.63 -2.86
C GLU A 20 -2.86 10.58 -3.01
N GLY A 21 -4.11 11.03 -3.19
CA GLY A 21 -5.25 10.14 -3.39
C GLY A 21 -5.52 9.22 -2.19
N SER A 22 -5.86 7.96 -2.47
CA SER A 22 -6.33 7.04 -1.45
C SER A 22 -5.73 5.64 -1.55
N VAL A 23 -5.70 4.97 -0.40
CA VAL A 23 -5.24 3.58 -0.26
C VAL A 23 -6.31 2.79 0.49
N THR A 24 -6.75 1.67 -0.06
CA THR A 24 -7.62 0.74 0.66
C THR A 24 -6.77 -0.34 1.33
N THR A 25 -6.97 -0.56 2.62
CA THR A 25 -6.17 -1.49 3.42
C THR A 25 -7.03 -2.49 4.18
N GLN A 26 -6.48 -3.68 4.38
CA GLN A 26 -6.95 -4.71 5.30
C GLN A 26 -5.74 -5.16 6.11
N ALA A 27 -5.75 -4.96 7.42
CA ALA A 27 -4.57 -5.19 8.26
C ALA A 27 -4.90 -6.07 9.45
N TYR A 28 -3.97 -6.96 9.77
CA TYR A 28 -3.91 -7.71 11.03
C TYR A 28 -2.72 -7.21 11.85
N VAL A 29 -2.95 -6.96 13.15
CA VAL A 29 -1.93 -6.48 14.09
C VAL A 29 -1.99 -7.31 15.36
N ASP A 30 -0.85 -7.89 15.76
CA ASP A 30 -0.74 -8.72 16.98
C ASP A 30 -0.05 -8.00 18.15
N GLY A 31 0.28 -6.72 17.98
CA GLY A 31 1.00 -5.89 18.94
C GLY A 31 2.50 -5.77 18.67
N ASN A 32 3.10 -6.72 17.94
CA ASN A 32 4.51 -6.68 17.54
C ASN A 32 4.67 -6.51 16.03
N ASN A 33 3.79 -7.12 15.24
CA ASN A 33 3.83 -7.15 13.79
C ASN A 33 2.54 -6.62 13.20
N ARG A 34 2.65 -6.08 12.00
CA ARG A 34 1.53 -5.73 11.14
C ARG A 34 1.67 -6.48 9.82
N ILE A 35 0.64 -7.21 9.44
CA ILE A 35 0.52 -7.80 8.10
C ILE A 35 -0.64 -7.09 7.40
N MET A 36 -0.37 -6.48 6.26
CA MET A 36 -1.32 -5.62 5.56
C MET A 36 -1.43 -6.03 4.09
N ARG A 37 -2.68 -6.17 3.63
CA ARG A 37 -3.02 -6.16 2.20
C ARG A 37 -3.48 -4.74 1.86
N ALA A 38 -2.81 -4.10 0.92
CA ALA A 38 -3.11 -2.73 0.51
C ALA A 38 -3.27 -2.63 -1.02
N THR A 39 -4.23 -1.81 -1.43
CA THR A 39 -4.43 -1.38 -2.81
C THR A 39 -4.19 0.12 -2.87
N VAL A 40 -3.10 0.52 -3.55
CA VAL A 40 -2.88 1.93 -3.92
C VAL A 40 -3.69 2.21 -5.16
N HIS A 41 -4.68 3.11 -5.07
CA HIS A 41 -5.56 3.41 -6.19
C HIS A 41 -4.80 4.14 -7.31
N PRO A 42 -5.30 4.11 -8.57
CA PRO A 42 -4.68 4.85 -9.66
C PRO A 42 -4.45 6.31 -9.29
N HIS A 43 -3.29 6.85 -9.66
CA HIS A 43 -2.86 8.22 -9.33
C HIS A 43 -2.71 8.52 -7.83
N SER A 44 -2.71 7.49 -6.98
CA SER A 44 -2.46 7.62 -5.54
C SER A 44 -1.04 7.22 -5.18
N SER A 45 -0.58 7.65 -4.01
CA SER A 45 0.73 7.29 -3.46
C SER A 45 0.66 7.08 -1.96
N ILE A 46 1.59 6.29 -1.45
CA ILE A 46 1.89 6.24 -0.03
C ILE A 46 2.97 7.30 0.22
N GLY A 47 2.72 8.23 1.13
CA GLY A 47 3.70 9.28 1.41
C GLY A 47 4.99 8.72 1.99
N TRP A 48 6.07 9.49 1.78
CA TRP A 48 7.39 9.15 2.31
C TRP A 48 7.33 8.98 3.82
N HIS A 49 7.89 7.88 4.33
CA HIS A 49 7.97 7.66 5.76
C HIS A 49 9.15 6.76 6.11
N GLN A 50 9.78 7.09 7.23
CA GLN A 50 10.93 6.36 7.75
C GLN A 50 10.50 5.33 8.80
N HIS A 51 11.10 4.14 8.72
CA HIS A 51 10.99 3.09 9.74
C HIS A 51 12.21 3.16 10.68
N SER A 52 11.96 3.26 11.99
CA SER A 52 13.01 3.29 13.02
C SER A 52 12.72 2.23 14.08
N GLY A 53 13.65 1.27 14.23
CA GLY A 53 13.48 0.13 15.14
C GLY A 53 12.62 -1.02 14.59
N ASN A 54 12.17 -0.93 13.34
CA ASN A 54 11.45 -1.98 12.63
C ASN A 54 11.83 -1.97 11.13
N SER A 55 11.22 -2.87 10.36
CA SER A 55 11.44 -2.99 8.92
C SER A 55 10.13 -3.33 8.23
N GLU A 56 10.05 -3.05 6.93
CA GLU A 56 8.91 -3.37 6.10
C GLU A 56 9.35 -4.18 4.89
N ILE A 57 8.54 -5.17 4.50
CA ILE A 57 8.71 -5.94 3.27
C ILE A 57 7.43 -5.77 2.47
N VAL A 58 7.57 -5.35 1.21
CA VAL A 58 6.44 -5.23 0.29
C VAL A 58 6.56 -6.25 -0.83
N TYR A 59 5.47 -6.99 -1.04
CA TYR A 59 5.32 -7.95 -2.11
C TYR A 59 4.17 -7.53 -3.01
N VAL A 60 4.48 -7.23 -4.27
CA VAL A 60 3.49 -6.78 -5.26
C VAL A 60 2.74 -7.99 -5.81
N MET A 61 1.45 -8.10 -5.47
CA MET A 61 0.60 -9.21 -5.93
C MET A 61 0.04 -9.00 -7.34
N SER A 62 -0.18 -7.74 -7.74
CA SER A 62 -0.71 -7.36 -9.05
C SER A 62 -0.56 -5.87 -9.29
N GLY A 63 -0.63 -5.44 -10.56
CA GLY A 63 -0.50 -4.03 -10.94
C GLY A 63 0.96 -3.64 -11.22
N VAL A 64 1.16 -2.36 -11.51
CA VAL A 64 2.47 -1.79 -11.81
C VAL A 64 2.65 -0.52 -11.01
N GLY A 65 3.88 -0.28 -10.59
CA GLY A 65 4.21 0.87 -9.80
C GLY A 65 5.64 1.33 -9.88
N LYS A 66 5.89 2.53 -9.34
CA LYS A 66 7.25 3.04 -9.12
C LYS A 66 7.55 3.01 -7.63
N VAL A 67 8.80 2.70 -7.30
CA VAL A 67 9.37 2.87 -5.96
C VAL A 67 10.42 3.98 -6.02
N ASP A 68 10.43 4.88 -5.03
CA ASP A 68 11.56 5.78 -4.77
C ASP A 68 12.44 5.17 -3.68
N GLU A 69 13.74 5.01 -3.95
CA GLU A 69 14.64 4.09 -3.22
C GLU A 69 15.21 4.65 -1.90
N GLU A 70 14.92 5.91 -1.54
CA GLU A 70 15.41 6.49 -0.28
C GLU A 70 14.54 6.13 0.95
N ASP A 71 13.27 5.76 0.74
CA ASP A 71 12.39 4.99 1.62
C ASP A 71 11.07 4.74 0.85
N LEU A 72 10.56 3.50 0.91
CA LEU A 72 9.56 2.93 -0.02
C LEU A 72 8.33 3.82 -0.28
N VAL A 73 8.26 4.42 -1.47
CA VAL A 73 7.05 5.06 -2.02
C VAL A 73 6.49 4.22 -3.16
N VAL A 74 5.41 3.45 -2.97
CA VAL A 74 4.76 2.71 -4.08
C VAL A 74 3.77 3.62 -4.80
N PHE A 75 4.08 4.05 -6.02
CA PHE A 75 3.11 4.63 -6.96
C PHE A 75 2.40 3.50 -7.70
N ALA A 76 1.09 3.54 -7.95
CA ALA A 76 0.47 2.64 -8.93
C ALA A 76 0.30 3.37 -10.27
N VAL A 77 0.99 2.93 -11.33
CA VAL A 77 0.84 3.47 -12.68
C VAL A 77 0.22 2.40 -13.56
N VAL A 78 -1.07 2.55 -13.88
CA VAL A 78 -1.71 1.77 -14.95
C VAL A 78 -1.48 2.53 -16.26
N PRO A 79 -1.04 1.88 -17.36
CA PRO A 79 -1.02 2.55 -18.65
C PRO A 79 -2.45 2.98 -18.98
N GLN A 80 -2.64 4.27 -19.27
CA GLN A 80 -3.85 4.72 -19.95
C GLN A 80 -3.86 3.99 -21.30
N HIS A 81 -4.63 2.90 -21.41
CA HIS A 81 -4.98 2.40 -22.71
C HIS A 81 -5.79 3.49 -23.40
N GLY A 82 -5.15 4.16 -24.35
CA GLY A 82 -5.80 5.01 -25.31
C GLY A 82 -6.86 4.19 -26.03
N SER A 83 -8.08 4.68 -25.98
CA SER A 83 -9.16 4.25 -26.85
C SER A 83 -8.76 4.55 -28.30
N LEU A 84 -8.80 3.53 -29.16
CA LEU A 84 -9.06 3.68 -30.59
C LEU A 84 -10.58 3.64 -30.80
#